data_AF-A0A950GAH5-F1
#
_entry.id   AF-A0A950GAH5-F1
#
_cell.length_a   1.000
_cell.length_b   1.000
_cell.length_c   1.000
_cell.angle_alpha   90.00
_cell.angle_beta   90.00
_cell.angle_gamma   90.00
#
_symmetry.space_group_name_H-M   'P 1'
#
loop_
_entity.id
_entity.type
_entity.pdbx_description
1 polymer ?
#
loop_
_entity_poly.entity_id
_entity_poly.type
_entity_poly.pdbx_seq_one_letter_code
_entity_poly.pdbx_strand_id
1 'polypeptide(L)' 'MVKRTKQEDMAGAVELEGVGKDDPKLAQWLEEHRARNGGKIRVSLGGKGVRVVFAREADLQYWRAHYLQPIRKAAA' A
#
# COMPACT_ATOMS: atom_id res chain seq x y z
N MET A 1 -15.06 27.39 13.86
CA MET A 1 -14.00 26.45 14.32
C MET A 1 -13.72 25.47 13.17
N VAL A 2 -12.69 25.74 12.38
CA VAL A 2 -12.38 24.92 11.20
C VAL A 2 -11.78 23.62 11.71
N LYS A 3 -12.48 22.49 11.49
CA LYS A 3 -11.98 21.16 11.80
C LYS A 3 -10.68 20.97 11.03
N ARG A 4 -9.53 21.05 11.71
CA ARG A 4 -8.23 20.69 11.14
C ARG A 4 -8.30 19.20 10.85
N THR A 5 -8.75 18.85 9.64
CA THR A 5 -8.61 17.51 9.11
C THR A 5 -7.12 17.24 9.10
N LYS A 6 -6.69 16.44 10.06
CA LYS A 6 -5.36 15.87 10.18
C LYS A 6 -5.13 15.11 8.87
N GLN A 7 -4.63 15.79 7.83
CA GLN A 7 -3.83 15.15 6.80
C GLN A 7 -2.67 14.56 7.57
N GLU A 8 -2.87 13.34 8.08
CA GLU A 8 -1.75 12.53 8.54
C GLU A 8 -0.82 12.49 7.33
N ASP A 9 0.39 13.04 7.50
CA ASP A 9 1.45 13.07 6.50
C ASP A 9 1.64 11.64 6.00
N MET A 10 1.05 11.35 4.85
CA MET A 10 1.05 10.02 4.26
C MET A 10 1.97 10.11 3.07
N ALA A 11 3.12 9.44 3.19
CA ALA A 11 4.19 9.45 2.19
C ALA A 11 3.73 9.01 0.79
N GLY A 12 2.68 8.18 0.70
CA GLY A 12 2.07 7.82 -0.57
C GLY A 12 1.25 6.53 -0.49
N ALA A 13 0.79 6.04 -1.65
CA ALA A 13 -0.02 4.83 -1.73
C ALA A 13 0.44 3.89 -2.84
N VAL A 14 0.27 2.60 -2.63
CA VAL A 14 0.39 1.52 -3.63
C VAL A 14 -0.99 0.93 -3.87
N GLU A 15 -1.32 0.63 -5.12
CA GLU A 15 -2.53 -0.11 -5.46
C GLU A 15 -2.15 -1.54 -5.84
N LEU A 16 -2.72 -2.51 -5.13
CA LEU A 16 -2.61 -3.93 -5.39
C LEU A 16 -3.76 -4.31 -6.32
N GLU A 17 -3.49 -4.32 -7.63
CA GLU A 17 -4.48 -4.72 -8.65
C GLU A 17 -4.84 -6.20 -8.51
N GLY A 18 -6.14 -6.53 -8.63
CA GLY A 18 -6.61 -7.92 -8.57
C GLY A 18 -6.57 -8.56 -7.17
N VAL A 19 -6.21 -7.81 -6.13
CA VAL A 19 -6.30 -8.24 -4.73
C VAL A 19 -7.54 -7.61 -4.10
N GLY A 20 -8.43 -8.45 -3.56
CA GLY A 20 -9.61 -8.01 -2.83
C GLY A 20 -9.31 -7.68 -1.35
N LYS A 21 -10.24 -6.97 -0.69
CA LYS A 21 -10.13 -6.65 0.74
C LYS A 21 -10.09 -7.91 1.62
N ASP A 22 -10.77 -8.97 1.18
CA ASP A 22 -10.86 -10.26 1.88
C ASP A 22 -9.90 -11.30 1.31
N ASP A 23 -8.99 -10.89 0.41
CA ASP A 23 -8.06 -11.80 -0.24
C ASP A 23 -6.96 -12.24 0.75
N PRO A 24 -6.68 -13.54 0.86
CA PRO A 24 -5.63 -14.03 1.75
C PRO A 24 -4.24 -13.47 1.41
N LYS A 25 -4.00 -13.06 0.16
CA LYS A 25 -2.75 -12.39 -0.22
C LYS A 25 -2.60 -11.03 0.45
N LEU A 26 -3.70 -10.30 0.66
CA LEU A 26 -3.66 -9.04 1.40
C LEU A 26 -3.35 -9.29 2.88
N ALA A 27 -3.92 -10.33 3.48
CA ALA A 27 -3.64 -10.69 4.87
C ALA A 27 -2.14 -10.99 5.06
N GLN A 28 -1.58 -11.85 4.20
CA GLN A 28 -0.14 -12.16 4.20
C GLN A 28 0.72 -10.89 4.02
N TRP A 29 0.35 -10.04 3.07
CA TRP A 29 1.05 -8.77 2.82
C TRP A 29 1.07 -7.85 4.05
N LEU A 30 -0.06 -7.75 4.77
CA LEU A 30 -0.18 -6.96 6.00
C LEU A 30 0.66 -7.56 7.14
N GLU A 31 0.70 -8.88 7.25
CA GLU A 31 1.54 -9.59 8.22
C GLU A 31 3.03 -9.37 7.95
N GLU A 32 3.47 -9.46 6.70
CA GLU A 32 4.84 -9.19 6.29
C GLU A 32 5.25 -7.73 6.59
N HIS A 33 4.34 -6.77 6.34
CA HIS A 33 4.56 -5.37 6.70
C HIS A 33 4.71 -5.17 8.21
N ARG A 34 3.85 -5.82 8.99
CA ARG A 34 3.93 -5.78 10.46
C ARG A 34 5.21 -6.44 10.99
N ALA A 35 5.59 -7.60 10.43
CA ALA A 35 6.79 -8.34 10.83
C ALA A 35 8.07 -7.53 10.60
N ARG A 36 8.08 -6.67 9.58
CA ARG A 36 9.20 -5.79 9.26
C ARG A 36 9.21 -4.49 10.06
N ASN A 37 8.40 -4.41 11.12
CA ASN A 37 8.21 -3.22 11.95
C ASN A 37 7.76 -2.00 11.11
N GLY A 38 6.95 -2.29 10.10
CA GLY A 38 6.43 -1.30 9.17
C GLY A 38 5.60 -0.24 9.87
N GLY A 39 5.67 0.98 9.36
CA GLY A 39 4.91 2.10 9.90
C GLY A 39 3.39 1.94 9.76
N LYS A 40 2.65 2.93 10.26
CA LYS A 40 1.20 2.97 10.10
C LYS A 40 0.83 2.94 8.61
N ILE A 41 -0.09 2.06 8.26
CA ILE A 41 -0.68 1.95 6.93
C ILE A 41 -2.20 2.08 7.00
N ARG A 42 -2.81 2.54 5.92
CA ARG A 42 -4.26 2.53 5.74
C ARG A 42 -4.62 1.76 4.49
N VAL A 43 -5.52 0.81 4.62
CA VAL A 43 -6.02 0.02 3.50
C VAL A 43 -7.39 0.56 3.09
N SER A 44 -7.62 0.71 1.80
CA SER A 44 -8.89 1.19 1.23
C SER A 44 -9.15 0.46 -0.09
N LEU A 45 -10.42 0.32 -0.48
CA LEU A 45 -10.75 -0.19 -1.81
C LEU A 45 -10.39 0.86 -2.87
N GLY A 46 -9.53 0.45 -3.80
CA GLY A 46 -9.18 1.19 -5.00
C GLY A 46 -10.11 0.85 -6.17
N GLY A 47 -9.85 1.43 -7.34
CA GLY A 47 -10.69 1.23 -8.53
C GLY A 47 -10.57 -0.18 -9.12
N LYS A 48 -9.41 -0.83 -8.95
CA LYS A 48 -9.08 -2.14 -9.54
C LYS A 48 -8.63 -3.19 -8.52
N GLY A 49 -8.74 -2.88 -7.23
CA GLY A 49 -8.21 -3.73 -6.16
C GLY A 49 -8.11 -2.96 -4.86
N VAL A 50 -7.04 -3.21 -4.10
CA VAL A 50 -6.84 -2.62 -2.78
C VAL A 50 -5.73 -1.57 -2.80
N ARG A 51 -6.05 -0.36 -2.37
CA ARG A 51 -5.11 0.73 -2.18
C ARG A 51 -4.59 0.75 -0.75
N VAL A 52 -3.28 0.61 -0.61
CA VAL A 52 -2.58 0.71 0.67
C VAL A 52 -1.80 2.02 0.72
N VAL A 53 -2.13 2.86 1.69
CA VAL A 53 -1.50 4.16 1.93
C VAL A 53 -0.51 4.02 3.09
N PHE A 54 0.70 4.52 2.91
CA PHE A 54 1.80 4.44 3.86
C PHE A 54 2.03 5.77 4.54
N ALA A 55 2.26 5.74 5.85
CA ALA A 55 2.72 6.91 6.59
C ALA A 55 4.22 7.18 6.42
N ARG A 56 5.04 6.15 6.11
CA ARG A 56 6.49 6.30 5.94
C ARG A 56 6.91 6.08 4.49
N GLU A 57 7.81 6.92 4.01
CA GLU A 57 8.32 6.81 2.63
C GLU A 57 9.21 5.58 2.44
N ALA A 58 10.01 5.20 3.43
CA ALA A 58 10.86 4.01 3.36
C ALA A 58 10.05 2.71 3.13
N ASP A 59 8.89 2.60 3.80
CA ASP A 59 7.97 1.49 3.61
C ASP A 59 7.40 1.53 2.19
N LEU A 60 6.92 2.69 1.74
CA LEU A 60 6.41 2.88 0.38
C LEU A 60 7.44 2.46 -0.68
N GLN A 61 8.68 2.93 -0.56
CA GLN A 61 9.75 2.62 -1.51
C GLN A 61 10.10 1.13 -1.51
N TYR A 62 10.17 0.50 -0.34
CA TYR A 62 10.40 -0.94 -0.26
C TYR A 62 9.28 -1.72 -0.95
N TRP A 63 8.02 -1.44 -0.60
CA TRP A 63 6.87 -2.17 -1.15
C TRP A 63 6.71 -1.92 -2.65
N ARG A 64 7.05 -0.71 -3.10
CA ARG A 64 7.16 -0.40 -4.52
C ARG A 64 8.29 -1.18 -5.18
N ALA A 65 9.46 -1.32 -4.60
CA ALA A 65 10.55 -2.10 -5.19
C ALA A 65 10.27 -3.61 -5.22
N HIS A 66 9.60 -4.15 -4.19
CA HIS A 66 9.40 -5.59 -4.03
C HIS A 66 8.10 -6.12 -4.66
N TYR A 67 7.01 -5.35 -4.65
CA TYR A 67 5.69 -5.78 -5.14
C TYR A 67 5.25 -5.04 -6.40
N LEU A 68 5.65 -3.77 -6.54
CA LEU A 68 5.66 -3.10 -7.85
C LEU A 68 7.01 -3.34 -8.51
N GLN A 69 7.43 -4.60 -8.65
CA GLN A 69 8.21 -4.93 -9.85
C GLN A 69 7.40 -4.31 -10.98
N PRO A 70 7.96 -3.37 -11.78
CA PRO A 70 7.26 -2.94 -12.96
C PRO A 70 6.89 -4.25 -13.65
N ILE A 71 5.62 -4.41 -14.04
CA ILE A 71 5.32 -5.30 -15.14
C ILE A 71 6.29 -4.82 -16.20
N ARG A 72 7.44 -5.49 -16.31
CA ARG A 72 8.47 -5.21 -17.28
C ARG A 72 7.66 -5.35 -18.54
N LYS A 73 7.34 -4.24 -19.19
CA LYS A 73 6.48 -4.23 -20.37
C LYS A 73 7.08 -5.28 -21.28
N ALA A 74 6.48 -6.47 -21.31
CA ALA A 74 6.59 -7.36 -22.44
C ALA A 74 5.69 -6.74 -23.50
N ALA A 75 6.14 -5.59 -24.01
CA ALA A 75 5.72 -5.07 -25.28
C ALA A 75 6.82 -5.52 -26.24
N ALA A 76 6.65 -6.75 -26.73
CA ALA A 76 7.25 -7.21 -27.98
C ALA A 76 6.17 -7.02 -29.06
#